data_AF-A0A3E1DCQ8-F1
#
_entry.id   AF-A0A3E1DCQ8-F1
#
_cell.length_a   1.000
_cell.length_b   1.000
_cell.length_c   1.000
_cell.angle_alpha   90.00
_cell.angle_beta   90.00
_cell.angle_gamma   90.00
#
_symmetry.space_group_name_H-M   'P 1'
#
loop_
_entity.id
_entity.type
_entity.pdbx_description
1 polymer ?
#
loop_
_entity_poly.entity_id
_entity_poly.type
_entity_poly.pdbx_seq_one_letter_code
_entity_poly.pdbx_strand_id
1 'polypeptide(L)'
;MDNFQIYEFTPLWLTIDRIGPFQTQPEEINFTDNNGESCNFFMLHSKNGRGKTTILELIQALMEMIGFTKPQDLATAHSRRSDSPFNLESLNRGSGRAQLDFRIHYSEDGHERVAVLSLFAGQLEVTNSLRQWDEEALSKMGAQQWHRFGFCRDETDIWSTSGLHDKWIANFISGIDEATGEKIGGFEESILDWPTVIYFSAYRNIVRVNPDQHRAIVPPLDWNYAPSYSFGAESGDWRDSLDNLLVWLKWLDDGRFDRAVKLVNERVFTDTCTAIKDVRKDPHEVEVVSNEKLHRLDTLSNGEKSLVQLFVRLGAYMTRNTILLIDEPEAHLHEDWQQRLLSRLKKMAQEQFPGLTIILATHSSKMMTTLALEKEEDNLRKGCNLSDSVEVKANFPRPKERVFSRPEER
;
A
#
# COMPACT_ATOMS: atom_id res chain seq x y z
N MET A 1 -14.95 -5.11 19.70
CA MET A 1 -14.42 -6.47 19.46
C MET A 1 -13.23 -6.62 20.39
N ASP A 2 -13.42 -7.12 21.62
CA ASP A 2 -12.34 -7.04 22.62
C ASP A 2 -11.23 -8.08 22.41
N ASN A 3 -11.33 -8.92 21.36
CA ASN A 3 -10.40 -10.00 21.08
C ASN A 3 -10.32 -10.37 19.57
N PHE A 4 -10.34 -9.36 18.70
CA PHE A 4 -10.13 -9.53 17.25
C PHE A 4 -8.71 -9.11 16.87
N GLN A 5 -7.95 -10.02 16.26
CA GLN A 5 -6.57 -9.78 15.85
C GLN A 5 -6.31 -10.33 14.45
N ILE A 6 -5.65 -9.55 13.59
CA ILE A 6 -5.28 -9.96 12.23
C ILE A 6 -3.79 -10.33 12.20
N TYR A 7 -3.49 -11.57 11.83
CA TYR A 7 -2.12 -12.07 11.70
C TYR A 7 -1.57 -11.91 10.28
N GLU A 8 -2.44 -11.96 9.28
CA GLU A 8 -2.07 -11.85 7.87
C GLU A 8 -3.22 -11.22 7.09
N PHE A 9 -2.89 -10.26 6.22
CA PHE A 9 -3.80 -9.65 5.26
C PHE A 9 -3.09 -9.50 3.92
N THR A 10 -3.29 -10.46 3.01
CA THR A 10 -2.51 -10.56 1.78
C THR A 10 -3.39 -10.58 0.53
N PRO A 11 -3.03 -9.87 -0.54
CA PRO A 11 -3.76 -9.94 -1.81
C PRO A 11 -3.75 -11.35 -2.41
N LEU A 12 -4.86 -11.72 -3.04
CA LEU A 12 -5.01 -12.96 -3.81
C LEU A 12 -5.24 -12.64 -5.28
N TRP A 13 -6.32 -11.91 -5.60
CA TRP A 13 -6.73 -11.63 -6.97
C TRP A 13 -7.32 -10.24 -7.09
N LEU A 14 -7.06 -9.57 -8.22
CA LEU A 14 -7.79 -8.38 -8.64
C LEU A 14 -8.46 -8.68 -9.98
N THR A 15 -9.79 -8.64 -10.02
CA THR A 15 -10.59 -8.75 -11.24
C THR A 15 -11.07 -7.36 -11.64
N ILE A 16 -10.79 -6.96 -12.87
CA ILE A 16 -11.07 -5.62 -13.41
C ILE A 16 -11.92 -5.76 -14.67
N ASP A 17 -13.03 -5.02 -14.76
CA ASP A 17 -13.88 -5.04 -15.95
C ASP A 17 -14.36 -3.62 -16.30
N ARG A 18 -14.10 -3.20 -17.54
CA ARG A 18 -14.44 -1.89 -18.11
C ARG A 18 -13.84 -0.68 -17.38
N ILE A 19 -12.61 -0.81 -16.88
CA ILE A 19 -11.87 0.27 -16.22
C ILE A 19 -10.58 0.58 -16.96
N GLY A 20 -10.32 1.86 -17.25
CA GLY A 20 -9.09 2.29 -17.92
C GLY A 20 -8.85 1.53 -19.23
N PRO A 21 -7.69 0.87 -19.43
CA PRO A 21 -7.43 0.08 -20.64
C PRO A 21 -8.13 -1.29 -20.68
N PHE A 22 -8.73 -1.75 -19.58
CA PHE A 22 -9.36 -3.06 -19.46
C PHE A 22 -10.83 -3.02 -19.92
N GLN A 23 -11.07 -2.80 -21.22
CA GLN A 23 -12.41 -2.51 -21.78
C GLN A 23 -13.11 -3.70 -22.45
N THR A 24 -12.35 -4.70 -22.91
CA THR A 24 -12.88 -5.75 -23.81
C THR A 24 -13.43 -6.97 -23.08
N GLN A 25 -12.74 -7.40 -22.03
CA GLN A 25 -13.10 -8.56 -21.22
C GLN A 25 -12.58 -8.33 -19.79
N PRO A 26 -13.16 -9.00 -18.78
CA PRO A 26 -12.61 -8.99 -17.43
C PRO A 26 -11.14 -9.45 -17.45
N GLU A 27 -10.26 -8.64 -16.88
CA GLU A 27 -8.85 -8.94 -16.67
C GLU A 27 -8.65 -9.41 -15.23
N GLU A 28 -7.83 -10.44 -15.02
CA GLU A 28 -7.51 -10.95 -13.69
C GLU A 28 -6.01 -10.86 -13.41
N ILE A 29 -5.67 -10.27 -12.27
CA ILE A 29 -4.29 -10.21 -11.77
C ILE A 29 -4.18 -11.17 -10.60
N ASN A 30 -3.37 -12.20 -10.78
CA ASN A 30 -3.06 -13.17 -9.74
C ASN A 30 -1.87 -12.70 -8.90
N PHE A 31 -2.07 -12.48 -7.61
CA PHE A 31 -1.02 -12.14 -6.65
C PHE A 31 -0.45 -13.37 -5.93
N THR A 32 -0.82 -14.59 -6.33
CA THR A 32 -0.29 -15.83 -5.77
C THR A 32 0.88 -16.41 -6.57
N ASP A 33 1.72 -17.17 -5.89
CA ASP A 33 2.75 -18.00 -6.51
C ASP A 33 2.15 -19.34 -7.04
N ASN A 34 3.01 -20.26 -7.44
CA ASN A 34 2.61 -21.56 -8.03
C ASN A 34 1.98 -22.53 -7.07
N ASN A 35 2.25 -22.33 -5.79
CA ASN A 35 1.67 -23.13 -4.74
C ASN A 35 0.31 -22.54 -4.33
N GLY A 36 -0.12 -21.43 -4.96
CA GLY A 36 -1.32 -20.71 -4.60
C GLY A 36 -1.15 -19.85 -3.35
N GLU A 37 0.08 -19.59 -2.91
CA GLU A 37 0.35 -18.76 -1.74
C GLU A 37 0.51 -17.30 -2.15
N SER A 38 0.00 -16.36 -1.35
CA SER A 38 0.15 -14.93 -1.63
C SER A 38 1.62 -14.50 -1.72
N CYS A 39 1.95 -13.74 -2.76
CA CYS A 39 3.24 -13.08 -2.90
C CYS A 39 3.29 -11.85 -2.01
N ASN A 40 4.35 -11.71 -1.20
CA ASN A 40 4.64 -10.49 -0.45
C ASN A 40 5.53 -9.51 -1.25
N PHE A 41 5.98 -9.90 -2.45
CA PHE A 41 6.71 -9.02 -3.36
C PHE A 41 6.25 -9.22 -4.81
N PHE A 42 5.54 -8.26 -5.39
CA PHE A 42 4.92 -8.37 -6.70
C PHE A 42 5.35 -7.25 -7.64
N MET A 43 5.59 -7.59 -8.92
CA MET A 43 5.98 -6.61 -9.94
C MET A 43 5.01 -6.62 -11.14
N LEU A 44 4.35 -5.50 -11.37
CA LEU A 44 3.58 -5.19 -12.56
C LEU A 44 4.54 -4.61 -13.61
N HIS A 45 4.86 -5.40 -14.64
CA HIS A 45 5.77 -4.98 -15.70
C HIS A 45 5.09 -4.98 -17.06
N SER A 46 4.96 -3.78 -17.63
CA SER A 46 4.41 -3.56 -18.96
C SER A 46 4.77 -2.19 -19.51
N LYS A 47 4.63 -2.03 -20.84
CA LYS A 47 4.73 -0.75 -21.54
C LYS A 47 3.73 0.28 -20.99
N ASN A 48 4.04 1.55 -21.24
CA ASN A 48 3.17 2.66 -20.85
C ASN A 48 1.78 2.54 -21.51
N GLY A 49 0.74 2.92 -20.76
CA GLY A 49 -0.65 2.85 -21.21
C GLY A 49 -1.31 1.46 -21.08
N ARG A 50 -0.64 0.47 -20.48
CA ARG A 50 -1.21 -0.88 -20.22
C ARG A 50 -1.94 -1.03 -18.89
N GLY A 51 -2.10 0.06 -18.12
CA GLY A 51 -2.95 0.08 -16.93
C GLY A 51 -2.26 -0.18 -15.60
N LYS A 52 -0.91 -0.17 -15.52
CA LYS A 52 -0.17 -0.35 -14.27
C LYS A 52 -0.61 0.61 -13.16
N THR A 53 -0.61 1.91 -13.45
CA THR A 53 -1.09 2.95 -12.52
C THR A 53 -2.55 2.71 -12.14
N THR A 54 -3.40 2.37 -13.11
CA THR A 54 -4.82 2.05 -12.86
C THR A 54 -4.99 0.88 -11.91
N ILE A 55 -4.14 -0.16 -11.99
CA ILE A 55 -4.16 -1.31 -11.08
C ILE A 55 -3.84 -0.85 -9.64
N LEU A 56 -2.79 -0.05 -9.46
CA LEU A 56 -2.41 0.45 -8.13
C LEU A 56 -3.49 1.36 -7.55
N GLU A 57 -4.02 2.28 -8.35
CA GLU A 57 -5.11 3.17 -7.95
C GLU A 57 -6.40 2.41 -7.63
N LEU A 58 -6.68 1.29 -8.31
CA LEU A 58 -7.82 0.43 -8.00
C LEU A 58 -7.67 -0.27 -6.65
N ILE A 59 -6.48 -0.80 -6.35
CA ILE A 59 -6.19 -1.40 -5.05
C ILE A 59 -6.39 -0.36 -3.95
N GLN A 60 -5.86 0.85 -4.15
CA GLN A 60 -6.04 1.95 -3.24
C GLN A 60 -7.52 2.30 -3.04
N ALA A 61 -8.27 2.52 -4.13
CA ALA A 61 -9.67 2.91 -4.09
C ALA A 61 -10.56 1.87 -3.40
N LEU A 62 -10.28 0.58 -3.60
CA LEU A 62 -11.03 -0.50 -2.94
C LEU A 62 -10.71 -0.58 -1.45
N MET A 63 -9.45 -0.38 -1.07
CA MET A 63 -9.03 -0.31 0.33
C MET A 63 -9.55 0.94 1.03
N GLU A 64 -9.71 2.09 0.35
CA GLU A 64 -10.33 3.29 0.93
C GLU A 64 -11.75 3.06 1.46
N MET A 65 -12.48 2.06 0.96
CA MET A 65 -13.85 1.79 1.40
C MET A 65 -13.95 1.26 2.83
N ILE A 66 -12.91 0.56 3.32
CA ILE A 66 -12.98 -0.09 4.64
C ILE A 66 -12.99 1.00 5.73
N GLY A 67 -13.86 0.84 6.72
CA GLY A 67 -14.15 1.89 7.71
C GLY A 67 -15.35 2.78 7.37
N PHE A 68 -15.92 2.69 6.16
CA PHE A 68 -17.13 3.44 5.81
C PHE A 68 -18.32 2.51 5.59
N THR A 69 -19.51 2.91 6.08
CA THR A 69 -20.75 2.15 5.82
C THR A 69 -21.52 2.65 4.62
N LYS A 70 -21.25 3.89 4.17
CA LYS A 70 -21.88 4.52 3.01
C LYS A 70 -20.84 5.16 2.09
N PRO A 71 -21.03 5.10 0.76
CA PRO A 71 -20.14 5.76 -0.18
C PRO A 71 -20.13 7.29 -0.02
N GLN A 72 -21.24 7.91 0.40
CA GLN A 72 -21.30 9.37 0.61
C GLN A 72 -20.40 9.82 1.76
N ASP A 73 -20.24 8.99 2.78
CA ASP A 73 -19.38 9.29 3.93
C ASP A 73 -17.91 9.21 3.52
N LEU A 74 -17.55 8.19 2.72
CA LEU A 74 -16.24 8.10 2.06
C LEU A 74 -15.94 9.34 1.20
N ALA A 75 -16.90 9.74 0.36
CA ALA A 75 -16.74 10.93 -0.47
C ALA A 75 -16.46 12.18 0.37
N THR A 76 -17.24 12.36 1.45
CA THR A 76 -17.13 13.52 2.34
C THR A 76 -15.80 13.54 3.09
N ALA A 77 -15.35 12.39 3.58
CA ALA A 77 -14.07 12.25 4.29
C ALA A 77 -12.87 12.70 3.44
N HIS A 78 -12.93 12.47 2.12
CA HIS A 78 -11.89 12.89 1.19
C HIS A 78 -12.19 14.21 0.46
N SER A 79 -13.15 15.02 0.95
CA SER A 79 -13.57 16.29 0.32
C SER A 79 -13.99 16.14 -1.17
N ARG A 80 -14.57 14.99 -1.52
CA ARG A 80 -15.09 14.66 -2.86
C ARG A 80 -16.58 14.95 -2.94
N ARG A 81 -17.14 14.93 -4.16
CA ARG A 81 -18.59 15.05 -4.37
C ARG A 81 -19.30 13.77 -3.92
N SER A 82 -20.49 13.90 -3.34
CA SER A 82 -21.26 12.76 -2.80
C SER A 82 -21.65 11.70 -3.85
N ASP A 83 -21.66 12.07 -5.14
CA ASP A 83 -21.91 11.18 -6.27
C ASP A 83 -20.63 10.48 -6.78
N SER A 84 -19.47 10.84 -6.23
CA SER A 84 -18.14 10.46 -6.70
C SER A 84 -17.24 9.99 -5.54
N PRO A 85 -17.59 8.87 -4.87
CA PRO A 85 -16.89 8.38 -3.70
C PRO A 85 -15.41 8.04 -3.93
N PHE A 86 -15.05 7.55 -5.11
CA PHE A 86 -13.69 7.13 -5.43
C PHE A 86 -12.89 8.23 -6.13
N ASN A 87 -11.57 8.16 -6.06
CA ASN A 87 -10.70 8.97 -6.92
C ASN A 87 -10.50 8.35 -8.32
N LEU A 88 -11.48 7.57 -8.80
CA LEU A 88 -11.47 6.89 -10.09
C LEU A 88 -12.79 7.09 -10.81
N GLU A 89 -12.78 7.84 -11.92
CA GLU A 89 -13.99 8.15 -12.66
C GLU A 89 -14.72 6.89 -13.14
N SER A 90 -13.99 5.86 -13.57
CA SER A 90 -14.59 4.60 -14.05
C SER A 90 -15.35 3.82 -12.99
N LEU A 91 -15.06 4.01 -11.70
CA LEU A 91 -15.85 3.44 -10.61
C LEU A 91 -17.05 4.31 -10.25
N ASN A 92 -16.89 5.63 -10.34
CA ASN A 92 -17.97 6.58 -10.02
C ASN A 92 -19.04 6.61 -11.11
N ARG A 93 -18.62 6.56 -12.38
CA ARG A 93 -19.43 6.79 -13.58
C ARG A 93 -19.14 5.73 -14.63
N GLY A 94 -20.13 5.47 -15.49
CA GLY A 94 -20.01 4.47 -16.56
C GLY A 94 -20.23 3.04 -16.08
N SER A 95 -19.65 2.05 -16.75
CA SER A 95 -19.92 0.63 -16.48
C SER A 95 -18.76 -0.12 -15.87
N GLY A 96 -17.75 0.60 -15.39
CA GLY A 96 -16.56 0.03 -14.77
C GLY A 96 -16.86 -0.63 -13.42
N ARG A 97 -16.16 -1.73 -13.15
CA ARG A 97 -16.30 -2.50 -11.91
C ARG A 97 -15.02 -3.28 -11.60
N ALA A 98 -14.75 -3.45 -10.32
CA ALA A 98 -13.57 -4.19 -9.85
C ALA A 98 -13.88 -4.98 -8.57
N GLN A 99 -13.13 -6.05 -8.37
CA GLN A 99 -13.14 -6.88 -7.17
C GLN A 99 -11.71 -7.23 -6.79
N LEU A 100 -11.32 -6.94 -5.55
CA LEU A 100 -10.04 -7.28 -4.95
C LEU A 100 -10.26 -8.28 -3.82
N ASP A 101 -9.63 -9.43 -3.94
CA ASP A 101 -9.74 -10.54 -3.01
C ASP A 101 -8.49 -10.62 -2.13
N PHE A 102 -8.70 -10.77 -0.83
CA PHE A 102 -7.66 -10.94 0.17
C PHE A 102 -7.81 -12.27 0.89
N ARG A 103 -6.68 -12.87 1.24
CA ARG A 103 -6.62 -13.88 2.29
C ARG A 103 -6.45 -13.15 3.62
N ILE A 104 -7.30 -13.47 4.58
CA ILE A 104 -7.19 -12.95 5.94
C ILE A 104 -7.05 -14.10 6.92
N HIS A 105 -5.95 -14.11 7.69
CA HIS A 105 -5.76 -14.98 8.85
C HIS A 105 -5.93 -14.14 10.10
N TYR A 106 -6.90 -14.49 10.93
CA TYR A 106 -7.27 -13.71 12.10
C TYR A 106 -7.64 -14.62 13.27
N SER A 107 -7.58 -14.09 14.49
CA SER A 107 -8.18 -14.68 15.69
C SER A 107 -9.43 -13.89 16.07
N GLU A 108 -10.52 -14.61 16.33
CA GLU A 108 -11.73 -14.09 16.94
C GLU A 108 -12.04 -14.93 18.17
N ASP A 109 -12.12 -14.29 19.34
CA ASP A 109 -12.37 -14.96 20.62
C ASP A 109 -11.37 -16.11 20.90
N GLY A 110 -10.09 -15.90 20.53
CA GLY A 110 -9.00 -16.85 20.72
C GLY A 110 -8.98 -18.02 19.72
N HIS A 111 -9.86 -18.02 18.71
CA HIS A 111 -9.90 -19.05 17.68
C HIS A 111 -9.34 -18.51 16.38
N GLU A 112 -8.26 -19.13 15.89
CA GLU A 112 -7.70 -18.81 14.59
C GLU A 112 -8.60 -19.28 13.44
N ARG A 113 -8.78 -18.41 12.45
CA ARG A 113 -9.58 -18.65 11.25
C ARG A 113 -8.89 -18.07 10.04
N VAL A 114 -9.18 -18.67 8.89
CA VAL A 114 -8.75 -18.16 7.59
C VAL A 114 -9.99 -17.94 6.74
N ALA A 115 -10.12 -16.74 6.19
CA ALA A 115 -11.21 -16.38 5.29
C ALA A 115 -10.67 -15.71 4.02
N VAL A 116 -11.52 -15.66 2.99
CA VAL A 116 -11.34 -14.77 1.85
C VAL A 116 -12.24 -13.55 2.04
N LEU A 117 -11.68 -12.35 1.93
CA LEU A 117 -12.42 -11.09 1.91
C LEU A 117 -12.38 -10.50 0.50
N SER A 118 -13.54 -10.34 -0.12
CA SER A 118 -13.68 -9.65 -1.41
C SER A 118 -14.19 -8.23 -1.22
N LEU A 119 -13.37 -7.25 -1.58
CA LEU A 119 -13.75 -5.83 -1.69
C LEU A 119 -14.12 -5.52 -3.14
N PHE A 120 -15.29 -4.93 -3.40
CA PHE A 120 -15.72 -4.63 -4.77
C PHE A 120 -16.41 -3.28 -4.90
N ALA A 121 -16.28 -2.67 -6.08
CA ALA A 121 -16.87 -1.37 -6.35
C ALA A 121 -17.25 -1.19 -7.82
N GLY A 122 -18.15 -0.23 -8.07
CA GLY A 122 -18.55 0.19 -9.41
C GLY A 122 -19.94 -0.29 -9.82
N GLN A 123 -20.19 -0.42 -11.12
CA GLN A 123 -21.49 -0.83 -11.65
C GLN A 123 -21.68 -2.36 -11.61
N LEU A 124 -22.28 -2.85 -10.53
CA LEU A 124 -22.48 -4.27 -10.22
C LEU A 124 -23.87 -4.48 -9.59
N GLU A 125 -24.55 -5.55 -9.99
CA GLU A 125 -25.67 -6.05 -9.19
C GLU A 125 -25.14 -6.55 -7.85
N VAL A 126 -25.84 -6.21 -6.76
CA VAL A 126 -25.43 -6.47 -5.36
C VAL A 126 -25.08 -7.94 -5.11
N THR A 127 -25.71 -8.87 -5.83
CA THR A 127 -25.51 -10.32 -5.73
C THR A 127 -24.35 -10.84 -6.58
N ASN A 128 -23.96 -10.11 -7.61
CA ASN A 128 -23.01 -10.57 -8.62
C ASN A 128 -21.56 -10.37 -8.14
N SER A 129 -20.75 -11.42 -8.16
CA SER A 129 -19.30 -11.32 -7.94
C SER A 129 -18.61 -11.49 -9.27
N LEU A 130 -17.57 -10.68 -9.51
CA LEU A 130 -16.72 -10.85 -10.68
C LEU A 130 -15.94 -12.17 -10.58
N ARG A 131 -15.38 -12.44 -9.39
CA ARG A 131 -14.74 -13.71 -9.04
C ARG A 131 -15.54 -14.41 -7.96
N GLN A 132 -15.81 -15.70 -8.16
CA GLN A 132 -16.50 -16.55 -7.19
C GLN A 132 -15.50 -17.37 -6.39
N TRP A 133 -15.77 -17.54 -5.09
CA TRP A 133 -15.00 -18.40 -4.19
C TRP A 133 -15.89 -19.54 -3.69
N ASP A 134 -15.92 -20.62 -4.45
CA ASP A 134 -16.59 -21.86 -4.07
C ASP A 134 -15.78 -22.67 -3.04
N GLU A 135 -16.35 -23.77 -2.54
CA GLU A 135 -15.71 -24.62 -1.52
C GLU A 135 -14.33 -25.13 -1.96
N GLU A 136 -14.16 -25.47 -3.26
CA GLU A 136 -12.89 -25.94 -3.79
C GLU A 136 -11.84 -24.82 -3.81
N ALA A 137 -12.22 -23.63 -4.28
CA ALA A 137 -11.35 -22.46 -4.32
C ALA A 137 -10.95 -21.99 -2.93
N LEU A 138 -11.89 -21.99 -1.98
CA LEU A 138 -11.62 -21.67 -0.57
C LEU A 138 -10.65 -22.69 0.05
N SER A 139 -10.88 -24.00 -0.17
CA SER A 139 -10.00 -25.05 0.32
C SER A 139 -8.57 -24.91 -0.21
N LYS A 140 -8.39 -24.47 -1.46
CA LYS A 140 -7.05 -24.22 -2.03
C LYS A 140 -6.30 -23.10 -1.32
N MET A 141 -7.00 -22.10 -0.81
CA MET A 141 -6.41 -20.98 -0.03
C MET A 141 -6.32 -21.29 1.47
N GLY A 142 -6.75 -22.48 1.89
CA GLY A 142 -6.90 -22.85 3.30
C GLY A 142 -7.99 -22.05 4.03
N ALA A 143 -8.89 -21.40 3.29
CA ALA A 143 -9.97 -20.58 3.83
C ALA A 143 -11.23 -21.41 4.09
N GLN A 144 -11.97 -21.04 5.13
CA GLN A 144 -13.21 -21.70 5.56
C GLN A 144 -14.44 -20.85 5.25
N GLN A 145 -14.23 -19.55 5.02
CA GLN A 145 -15.27 -18.55 4.91
C GLN A 145 -14.97 -17.59 3.76
N TRP A 146 -16.02 -17.06 3.17
CA TRP A 146 -15.96 -16.02 2.17
C TRP A 146 -16.84 -14.85 2.59
N HIS A 147 -16.21 -13.70 2.79
CA HIS A 147 -16.85 -12.46 3.18
C HIS A 147 -16.76 -11.44 2.03
N ARG A 148 -17.79 -10.62 1.88
CA ARG A 148 -17.95 -9.72 0.73
C ARG A 148 -18.41 -8.35 1.19
N PHE A 149 -17.73 -7.30 0.75
CA PHE A 149 -18.11 -5.91 1.06
C PHE A 149 -17.85 -4.99 -0.13
N GLY A 150 -18.74 -4.02 -0.37
CA GLY A 150 -18.54 -3.13 -1.50
C GLY A 150 -19.57 -2.02 -1.66
N PHE A 151 -19.19 -0.97 -2.40
CA PHE A 151 -20.07 0.10 -2.83
C PHE A 151 -20.45 -0.10 -4.30
N CYS A 152 -21.72 -0.36 -4.54
CA CYS A 152 -22.24 -0.70 -5.85
C CYS A 152 -23.17 0.39 -6.36
N ARG A 153 -23.16 0.57 -7.67
CA ARG A 153 -24.10 1.43 -8.37
C ARG A 153 -24.94 0.61 -9.34
N ASP A 154 -26.25 0.86 -9.35
CA ASP A 154 -27.15 0.22 -10.30
C ASP A 154 -27.16 0.92 -11.68
N GLU A 155 -28.03 0.46 -12.59
CA GLU A 155 -28.21 1.04 -13.93
C GLU A 155 -28.79 2.46 -13.90
N THR A 156 -29.40 2.87 -12.78
CA THR A 156 -29.98 4.21 -12.58
C THR A 156 -29.04 5.18 -11.86
N ASP A 157 -27.76 4.80 -11.76
CA ASP A 157 -26.71 5.55 -11.05
C ASP A 157 -26.93 5.70 -9.53
N ILE A 158 -27.78 4.86 -8.91
CA ILE A 158 -28.04 4.90 -7.48
C ILE A 158 -27.02 4.05 -6.72
N TRP A 159 -26.38 4.66 -5.72
CA TRP A 159 -25.41 4.01 -4.84
C TRP A 159 -26.08 3.16 -3.76
N SER A 160 -25.50 1.99 -3.50
CA SER A 160 -25.87 1.08 -2.41
C SER A 160 -24.63 0.43 -1.81
N THR A 161 -24.74 0.00 -0.55
CA THR A 161 -23.69 -0.77 0.13
C THR A 161 -24.09 -2.24 0.17
N SER A 162 -23.18 -3.14 -0.20
CA SER A 162 -23.34 -4.58 -0.11
C SER A 162 -22.47 -5.17 1.02
N GLY A 163 -22.92 -6.27 1.63
CA GLY A 163 -22.13 -7.01 2.63
C GLY A 163 -22.44 -6.75 4.10
N LEU A 164 -23.03 -5.60 4.46
CA LEU A 164 -23.27 -5.23 5.88
C LEU A 164 -24.27 -6.13 6.64
N HIS A 165 -24.98 -7.03 5.95
CA HIS A 165 -25.82 -8.05 6.59
C HIS A 165 -24.98 -9.20 7.18
N ASP A 166 -23.76 -9.38 6.70
CA ASP A 166 -22.78 -10.30 7.28
C ASP A 166 -22.22 -9.66 8.55
N LYS A 167 -22.43 -10.33 9.69
CA LYS A 167 -22.00 -9.85 11.01
C LYS A 167 -20.47 -9.67 11.08
N TRP A 168 -19.71 -10.54 10.41
CA TRP A 168 -18.26 -10.43 10.39
C TRP A 168 -17.82 -9.15 9.66
N ILE A 169 -18.41 -8.88 8.49
CA ILE A 169 -18.15 -7.65 7.73
C ILE A 169 -18.55 -6.42 8.54
N ALA A 170 -19.75 -6.40 9.13
CA ALA A 170 -20.22 -5.26 9.91
C ALA A 170 -19.27 -4.94 11.07
N ASN A 171 -18.79 -5.97 11.78
CA ASN A 171 -17.83 -5.80 12.87
C ASN A 171 -16.44 -5.37 12.37
N PHE A 172 -15.96 -5.95 11.27
CA PHE A 172 -14.66 -5.60 10.67
C PHE A 172 -14.62 -4.13 10.23
N ILE A 173 -15.67 -3.67 9.54
CA ILE A 173 -15.80 -2.27 9.10
C ILE A 173 -15.91 -1.33 10.30
N SER A 174 -16.72 -1.66 11.31
CA SER A 174 -16.84 -0.87 12.54
C SER A 174 -15.52 -0.80 13.30
N GLY A 175 -14.76 -1.91 13.37
CA GLY A 175 -13.48 -1.95 14.05
C GLY A 175 -12.42 -1.06 13.39
N ILE A 176 -12.40 -0.99 12.05
CA ILE A 176 -11.52 -0.08 11.32
C ILE A 176 -11.96 1.38 11.49
N ASP A 177 -13.27 1.66 11.46
CA ASP A 177 -13.80 3.01 11.70
C ASP A 177 -13.40 3.50 13.11
N GLU A 178 -13.61 2.67 14.14
CA GLU A 178 -13.21 2.95 15.52
C GLU A 178 -11.70 3.15 15.67
N ALA A 179 -10.89 2.37 14.95
CA ALA A 179 -9.44 2.47 14.99
C ALA A 179 -8.90 3.67 14.19
N THR A 180 -9.67 4.24 13.27
CA THR A 180 -9.23 5.37 12.44
C THR A 180 -8.89 6.57 13.32
N GLY A 181 -7.67 7.08 13.19
CA GLY A 181 -7.10 8.12 14.05
C GLY A 181 -6.39 7.59 15.30
N GLU A 182 -6.34 6.27 15.54
CA GLU A 182 -5.53 5.68 16.60
C GLU A 182 -4.03 5.78 16.31
N LYS A 183 -3.24 5.87 17.37
CA LYS A 183 -1.77 5.97 17.25
C LYS A 183 -1.22 4.66 16.69
N ILE A 184 -0.61 4.74 15.50
CA ILE A 184 0.07 3.61 14.84
C ILE A 184 1.17 3.00 15.71
N GLY A 185 1.85 3.84 16.51
CA GLY A 185 2.93 3.43 17.39
C GLY A 185 4.29 3.91 16.89
N GLY A 186 5.26 2.99 16.80
CA GLY A 186 6.68 3.21 16.55
C GLY A 186 7.03 3.74 15.15
N PHE A 187 8.23 3.40 14.66
CA PHE A 187 8.69 3.75 13.31
C PHE A 187 9.30 2.49 12.69
N GLU A 188 8.77 2.04 11.55
CA GLU A 188 8.93 0.67 11.02
C GLU A 188 8.37 -0.45 11.93
N GLU A 189 7.64 -0.07 12.96
CA GLU A 189 7.02 -0.97 13.95
C GLU A 189 5.65 -0.41 14.31
N SER A 190 4.64 -1.29 14.39
CA SER A 190 3.29 -0.91 14.80
C SER A 190 2.71 -1.91 15.80
N ILE A 191 1.86 -1.38 16.67
CA ILE A 191 1.02 -2.18 17.58
C ILE A 191 -0.36 -2.48 16.98
N LEU A 192 -0.71 -1.82 15.86
CA LEU A 192 -1.99 -1.99 15.20
C LEU A 192 -1.90 -3.14 14.20
N ASP A 193 -2.85 -4.05 14.33
CA ASP A 193 -3.03 -5.21 13.44
C ASP A 193 -3.94 -4.87 12.25
N TRP A 194 -4.58 -3.69 12.21
CA TRP A 194 -5.49 -3.32 11.14
C TRP A 194 -4.77 -3.13 9.79
N PRO A 195 -5.42 -3.48 8.66
CA PRO A 195 -4.80 -3.38 7.36
C PRO A 195 -4.69 -1.93 6.91
N THR A 196 -3.61 -1.63 6.18
CA THR A 196 -3.39 -0.32 5.56
C THR A 196 -2.78 -0.49 4.17
N VAL A 197 -3.25 0.30 3.21
CA VAL A 197 -2.55 0.50 1.93
C VAL A 197 -1.79 1.83 1.94
N ILE A 198 -0.56 1.84 1.46
CA ILE A 198 0.24 3.05 1.27
C ILE A 198 0.64 3.13 -0.20
N TYR A 199 0.11 4.13 -0.90
CA TYR A 199 0.38 4.34 -2.32
C TYR A 199 1.35 5.50 -2.55
N PHE A 200 2.41 5.24 -3.32
CA PHE A 200 3.33 6.25 -3.83
C PHE A 200 3.18 6.42 -5.33
N SER A 201 2.78 7.62 -5.74
CA SER A 201 2.66 7.99 -7.15
C SER A 201 4.03 8.08 -7.86
N ALA A 202 4.02 7.91 -9.18
CA ALA A 202 5.17 8.17 -10.05
C ALA A 202 5.65 9.62 -9.98
N TYR A 203 4.76 10.57 -9.69
CA TYR A 203 5.04 12.01 -9.64
C TYR A 203 5.27 12.53 -8.22
N ARG A 204 5.95 11.75 -7.38
CA ARG A 204 6.28 12.13 -5.99
C ARG A 204 7.43 13.13 -5.90
N ASN A 205 7.30 14.13 -5.03
CA ASN A 205 8.31 15.18 -4.85
C ASN A 205 8.13 15.91 -3.51
N ILE A 206 9.26 16.30 -2.91
CA ILE A 206 9.31 17.22 -1.77
C ILE A 206 9.39 18.65 -2.32
N VAL A 207 8.36 19.44 -2.03
CA VAL A 207 8.17 20.79 -2.55
C VAL A 207 8.52 21.81 -1.47
N ARG A 208 9.05 22.96 -1.87
CA ARG A 208 9.32 24.05 -0.94
C ARG A 208 8.03 24.51 -0.29
N VAL A 209 7.95 24.39 1.04
CA VAL A 209 6.86 24.96 1.84
C VAL A 209 6.76 26.47 1.55
N ASN A 210 5.54 26.94 1.32
CA ASN A 210 5.27 28.35 1.04
C ASN A 210 5.95 29.25 2.10
N PRO A 211 6.86 30.17 1.71
CA PRO A 211 7.57 31.05 2.64
C PRO A 211 6.66 31.90 3.53
N ASP A 212 5.45 32.23 3.05
CA ASP A 212 4.50 33.08 3.76
C ASP A 212 3.61 32.31 4.75
N GLN A 213 3.67 30.97 4.75
CA GLN A 213 2.90 30.16 5.69
C GLN A 213 3.54 30.11 7.08
N HIS A 214 2.70 30.22 8.11
CA HIS A 214 3.13 30.00 9.48
C HIS A 214 3.35 28.50 9.75
N ARG A 215 4.60 28.12 10.01
CA ARG A 215 5.01 26.73 10.27
C ARG A 215 4.85 26.38 11.75
N ALA A 216 3.61 26.28 12.24
CA ALA A 216 3.35 25.87 13.62
C ALA A 216 3.68 24.39 13.83
N ILE A 217 4.12 23.98 15.03
CA ILE A 217 4.29 22.56 15.33
C ILE A 217 2.90 21.94 15.49
N VAL A 218 2.42 21.24 14.46
CA VAL A 218 1.08 20.65 14.40
C VAL A 218 1.16 19.25 13.78
N PRO A 219 0.24 18.33 14.11
CA PRO A 219 0.22 17.03 13.48
C PRO A 219 0.11 17.18 11.96
N PRO A 220 0.83 16.34 11.19
CA PRO A 220 0.68 16.25 9.75
C PRO A 220 -0.76 16.01 9.32
N LEU A 221 -1.04 16.30 8.05
CA LEU A 221 -2.27 15.83 7.42
C LEU A 221 -2.33 14.31 7.52
N ASP A 222 -3.51 13.78 7.84
CA ASP A 222 -3.77 12.35 8.01
C ASP A 222 -2.82 11.66 9.01
N TRP A 223 -2.38 12.39 10.04
CA TRP A 223 -1.61 11.79 11.15
C TRP A 223 -2.45 10.74 11.89
N ASN A 224 -1.77 9.67 12.35
CA ASN A 224 -2.37 8.45 12.93
C ASN A 224 -3.02 7.52 11.89
N TYR A 225 -3.54 6.37 12.35
CA TYR A 225 -4.01 5.26 11.52
C TYR A 225 -5.15 5.66 10.57
N ALA A 226 -5.04 5.18 9.33
CA ALA A 226 -6.06 5.19 8.32
C ALA A 226 -5.90 3.92 7.45
N PRO A 227 -6.99 3.44 6.83
CA PRO A 227 -6.94 2.27 5.96
C PRO A 227 -6.18 2.52 4.65
N SER A 228 -6.01 3.78 4.24
CA SER A 228 -5.36 4.17 2.99
C SER A 228 -4.60 5.48 3.15
N TYR A 229 -3.39 5.52 2.60
CA TYR A 229 -2.60 6.74 2.41
C TYR A 229 -2.17 6.89 0.95
N SER A 230 -2.14 8.13 0.49
CA SER A 230 -1.68 8.50 -0.86
C SER A 230 -0.59 9.55 -0.78
N PHE A 231 0.57 9.26 -1.36
CA PHE A 231 1.70 10.18 -1.38
C PHE A 231 2.16 10.46 -2.82
N GLY A 232 2.02 11.72 -3.22
CA GLY A 232 2.45 12.24 -4.52
C GLY A 232 3.37 13.45 -4.37
N ALA A 233 3.24 14.40 -5.28
CA ALA A 233 3.86 15.71 -5.11
C ALA A 233 3.18 16.44 -3.94
N GLU A 234 3.99 16.92 -3.00
CA GLU A 234 3.49 17.72 -1.89
C GLU A 234 2.84 19.02 -2.40
N SER A 235 1.76 19.43 -1.75
CA SER A 235 0.99 20.63 -2.09
C SER A 235 1.74 21.94 -1.84
N GLY A 236 2.85 21.90 -1.10
CA GLY A 236 3.54 23.08 -0.57
C GLY A 236 2.91 23.66 0.70
N ASP A 237 1.81 23.05 1.18
CA ASP A 237 1.22 23.33 2.49
C ASP A 237 2.06 22.70 3.61
N TRP A 238 2.20 23.43 4.72
CA TRP A 238 2.97 22.97 5.86
C TRP A 238 2.48 21.61 6.40
N ARG A 239 1.16 21.38 6.53
CA ARG A 239 0.66 20.14 7.16
C ARG A 239 0.91 18.90 6.30
N ASP A 240 0.97 19.07 4.99
CA ASP A 240 1.24 18.00 4.01
C ASP A 240 2.75 17.76 3.79
N SER A 241 3.61 18.70 4.19
CA SER A 241 5.05 18.63 3.95
C SER A 241 5.78 17.57 4.77
N LEU A 242 6.83 16.98 4.18
CA LEU A 242 7.72 16.06 4.90
C LEU A 242 8.52 16.77 6.01
N ASP A 243 8.78 18.07 5.84
CA ASP A 243 9.36 18.90 6.90
C ASP A 243 8.50 18.87 8.15
N ASN A 244 7.17 19.07 8.03
CA ASN A 244 6.28 19.02 9.19
C ASN A 244 6.22 17.63 9.81
N LEU A 245 6.24 16.55 9.02
CA LEU A 245 6.28 15.19 9.57
C LEU A 245 7.53 14.99 10.45
N LEU A 246 8.72 15.35 9.95
CA LEU A 246 9.95 15.18 10.71
C LEU A 246 10.03 16.12 11.93
N VAL A 247 9.56 17.37 11.80
CA VAL A 247 9.45 18.30 12.93
C VAL A 247 8.47 17.78 13.99
N TRP A 248 7.34 17.22 13.56
CA TRP A 248 6.35 16.63 14.46
C TRP A 248 6.92 15.41 15.20
N LEU A 249 7.61 14.51 14.48
CA LEU A 249 8.30 13.38 15.10
C LEU A 249 9.36 13.82 16.11
N LYS A 250 10.09 14.91 15.84
CA LYS A 250 11.05 15.48 16.79
C LYS A 250 10.34 16.01 18.03
N TRP A 251 9.24 16.74 17.84
CA TRP A 251 8.49 17.34 18.93
C TRP A 251 7.86 16.30 19.88
N LEU A 252 7.42 15.15 19.34
CA LEU A 252 6.90 14.04 20.13
C LEU A 252 7.94 13.43 21.09
N ASP A 253 9.23 13.59 20.78
CA ASP A 253 10.37 13.20 21.64
C ASP A 253 10.31 11.75 22.14
N ASP A 254 9.88 10.83 21.28
CA ASP A 254 9.72 9.38 21.58
C ASP A 254 10.67 8.48 20.77
N GLY A 255 11.74 9.07 20.24
CA GLY A 255 12.79 8.39 19.46
C GLY A 255 12.40 8.04 18.02
N ARG A 256 11.16 8.31 17.56
CA ARG A 256 10.79 8.10 16.15
C ARG A 256 11.56 9.00 15.19
N PHE A 257 11.86 10.24 15.59
CA PHE A 257 12.72 11.13 14.81
C PHE A 257 14.11 10.53 14.60
N ASP A 258 14.76 10.07 15.66
CA ASP A 258 16.11 9.52 15.56
C ASP A 258 16.15 8.25 14.71
N ARG A 259 15.12 7.39 14.81
CA ARG A 259 14.94 6.24 13.91
C ARG A 259 14.78 6.66 12.46
N ALA A 260 13.95 7.68 12.18
CA ALA A 260 13.74 8.19 10.83
C ALA A 260 15.04 8.77 10.22
N VAL A 261 15.77 9.59 10.97
CA VAL A 261 17.04 10.17 10.54
C VAL A 261 18.09 9.09 10.32
N LYS A 262 18.21 8.14 11.24
CA LYS A 262 19.12 6.99 11.10
C LYS A 262 18.80 6.20 9.85
N LEU A 263 17.53 5.86 9.64
CA LEU A 263 17.07 5.13 8.46
C LEU A 263 17.47 5.87 7.19
N VAL A 264 17.13 7.15 7.07
CA VAL A 264 17.41 7.94 5.87
C VAL A 264 18.92 8.02 5.60
N ASN A 265 19.71 8.30 6.62
CA ASN A 265 21.16 8.41 6.48
C ASN A 265 21.79 7.06 6.07
N GLU A 266 21.31 5.93 6.59
CA GLU A 266 21.83 4.59 6.29
C GLU A 266 21.27 3.97 4.99
N ARG A 267 20.06 4.34 4.56
CA ARG A 267 19.40 3.72 3.40
C ARG A 267 19.42 4.59 2.15
N VAL A 268 19.38 5.91 2.30
CA VAL A 268 19.31 6.87 1.19
C VAL A 268 20.65 7.52 0.94
N PHE A 269 21.27 8.06 1.99
CA PHE A 269 22.51 8.85 1.85
C PHE A 269 23.80 8.04 2.00
N THR A 270 23.72 6.72 2.03
CA THR A 270 24.91 5.86 2.06
C THR A 270 25.80 6.13 0.84
N ASP A 271 27.08 6.39 1.11
CA ASP A 271 28.12 6.78 0.14
C ASP A 271 27.93 8.17 -0.49
N THR A 272 27.12 9.04 0.12
CA THR A 272 27.01 10.45 -0.29
C THR A 272 27.63 11.38 0.76
N CYS A 273 27.84 12.64 0.38
CA CYS A 273 28.24 13.71 1.32
C CYS A 273 27.04 14.37 1.99
N THR A 274 25.85 13.77 1.92
CA THR A 274 24.57 14.31 2.38
C THR A 274 24.11 13.60 3.65
N ALA A 275 23.50 14.31 4.60
CA ALA A 275 22.86 13.72 5.78
C ALA A 275 21.79 14.65 6.34
N ILE A 276 20.70 14.09 6.89
CA ILE A 276 19.82 14.84 7.79
C ILE A 276 20.50 14.91 9.17
N LYS A 277 20.59 16.12 9.73
CA LYS A 277 21.18 16.36 11.05
C LYS A 277 20.14 16.51 12.15
N ASP A 278 19.30 17.53 12.02
CA ASP A 278 18.30 17.87 13.03
C ASP A 278 17.19 18.72 12.38
N VAL A 279 16.33 19.31 13.21
CA VAL A 279 15.36 20.32 12.80
C VAL A 279 15.76 21.71 13.32
N ARG A 280 15.65 22.72 12.46
CA ARG A 280 15.75 24.13 12.81
C ARG A 280 14.49 24.57 13.53
N LYS A 281 14.63 25.52 14.45
CA LYS A 281 13.52 26.09 15.24
C LYS A 281 12.86 27.31 14.59
N ASP A 282 13.62 28.12 13.86
CA ASP A 282 13.11 29.32 13.20
C ASP A 282 13.76 29.53 11.82
N PRO A 283 13.01 29.33 10.71
CA PRO A 283 11.69 28.69 10.69
C PRO A 283 11.79 27.20 11.06
N HIS A 284 10.67 26.56 11.43
CA HIS A 284 10.64 25.10 11.57
C HIS A 284 10.90 24.44 10.21
N GLU A 285 11.98 23.67 10.10
CA GLU A 285 12.39 22.92 8.91
C GLU A 285 13.47 21.90 9.24
N VAL A 286 13.61 20.90 8.38
CA VAL A 286 14.66 19.88 8.49
C VAL A 286 15.98 20.43 7.96
N GLU A 287 17.04 20.28 8.74
CA GLU A 287 18.39 20.66 8.35
C GLU A 287 19.12 19.48 7.70
N VAL A 288 19.40 19.63 6.42
CA VAL A 288 20.25 18.71 5.65
C VAL A 288 21.64 19.31 5.55
N VAL A 289 22.69 18.52 5.79
CA VAL A 289 24.06 18.91 5.45
C VAL A 289 24.50 18.19 4.20
N SER A 290 25.02 18.92 3.23
CA SER A 290 25.64 18.38 2.02
C SER A 290 26.92 19.14 1.69
N ASN A 291 28.04 18.42 1.56
CA ASN A 291 29.38 19.00 1.36
C ASN A 291 29.69 20.11 2.37
N GLU A 292 29.47 19.81 3.66
CA GLU A 292 29.68 20.71 4.81
C GLU A 292 28.81 21.98 4.86
N LYS A 293 27.85 22.12 3.93
CA LYS A 293 26.91 23.25 3.90
C LYS A 293 25.53 22.81 4.34
N LEU A 294 24.81 23.69 5.03
CA LEU A 294 23.42 23.50 5.41
C LEU A 294 22.50 23.82 4.24
N HIS A 295 21.54 22.94 4.01
CA HIS A 295 20.56 22.97 2.94
C HIS A 295 19.19 22.59 3.50
N ARG A 296 18.14 22.93 2.74
CA ARG A 296 16.77 22.53 3.05
C ARG A 296 16.44 21.19 2.41
N LEU A 297 15.45 20.49 2.95
CA LEU A 297 14.98 19.21 2.42
C LEU A 297 14.52 19.31 0.95
N ASP A 298 13.87 20.41 0.55
CA ASP A 298 13.44 20.67 -0.83
C ASP A 298 14.58 20.90 -1.83
N THR A 299 15.83 20.94 -1.39
CA THR A 299 16.99 21.17 -2.28
C THR A 299 17.79 19.91 -2.60
N LEU A 300 17.41 18.77 -2.01
CA LEU A 300 17.92 17.45 -2.37
C LEU A 300 17.72 17.16 -3.86
N SER A 301 18.51 16.23 -4.42
CA SER A 301 18.25 15.74 -5.78
C SER A 301 16.88 15.04 -5.87
N ASN A 302 16.27 15.00 -7.05
CA ASN A 302 14.95 14.37 -7.23
C ASN A 302 14.95 12.90 -6.77
N GLY A 303 16.05 12.17 -7.01
CA GLY A 303 16.21 10.80 -6.54
C GLY A 303 16.26 10.68 -5.02
N GLU A 304 17.04 11.55 -4.37
CA GLU A 304 17.09 11.62 -2.89
C GLU A 304 15.73 11.96 -2.31
N LYS A 305 15.05 13.00 -2.83
CA LYS A 305 13.71 13.38 -2.37
C LYS A 305 12.73 12.22 -2.44
N SER A 306 12.70 11.54 -3.59
CA SER A 306 11.85 10.38 -3.83
C SER A 306 12.08 9.27 -2.80
N LEU A 307 13.34 8.96 -2.51
CA LEU A 307 13.69 7.92 -1.53
C LEU A 307 13.43 8.35 -0.08
N VAL A 308 13.76 9.59 0.29
CA VAL A 308 13.49 10.12 1.64
C VAL A 308 11.98 10.14 1.90
N GLN A 309 11.19 10.62 0.94
CA GLN A 309 9.73 10.63 1.03
C GLN A 309 9.16 9.21 1.17
N LEU A 310 9.66 8.26 0.36
CA LEU A 310 9.24 6.85 0.42
C LEU A 310 9.49 6.24 1.80
N PHE A 311 10.73 6.28 2.28
CA PHE A 311 11.10 5.57 3.50
C PHE A 311 10.57 6.23 4.77
N VAL A 312 10.58 7.57 4.86
CA VAL A 312 10.08 8.27 6.05
C VAL A 312 8.57 8.09 6.18
N ARG A 313 7.81 8.20 5.09
CA ARG A 313 6.36 8.02 5.14
C ARG A 313 5.99 6.55 5.37
N LEU A 314 6.66 5.60 4.69
CA LEU A 314 6.44 4.18 4.99
C LEU A 314 6.67 3.86 6.46
N GLY A 315 7.81 4.29 7.02
CA GLY A 315 8.13 4.04 8.43
C GLY A 315 7.17 4.69 9.42
N ALA A 316 6.59 5.85 9.08
CA ALA A 316 5.66 6.58 9.95
C ALA A 316 4.22 6.07 9.90
N TYR A 317 3.80 5.47 8.78
CA TYR A 317 2.39 5.14 8.52
C TYR A 317 2.08 3.65 8.39
N MET A 318 3.10 2.77 8.38
CA MET A 318 2.86 1.32 8.27
C MET A 318 2.24 0.72 9.53
N THR A 319 1.33 -0.24 9.35
CA THR A 319 0.83 -1.14 10.39
C THR A 319 1.46 -2.52 10.29
N ARG A 320 1.08 -3.46 11.15
CA ARG A 320 1.50 -4.86 11.02
C ARG A 320 0.96 -5.55 9.78
N ASN A 321 -0.04 -4.98 9.11
CA ASN A 321 -0.64 -5.50 7.89
C ASN A 321 -0.66 -4.41 6.82
N THR A 322 0.49 -4.18 6.18
CA THR A 322 0.70 -3.10 5.21
C THR A 322 0.83 -3.62 3.77
N ILE A 323 0.10 -3.00 2.85
CA ILE A 323 0.28 -3.15 1.41
C ILE A 323 0.91 -1.88 0.85
N LEU A 324 2.17 -1.97 0.44
CA LEU A 324 2.92 -0.87 -0.16
C LEU A 324 2.81 -0.91 -1.68
N LEU A 325 2.24 0.13 -2.27
CA LEU A 325 2.11 0.30 -3.71
C LEU A 325 3.07 1.40 -4.17
N ILE A 326 3.95 1.12 -5.15
CA ILE A 326 4.87 2.13 -5.69
C ILE A 326 4.79 2.14 -7.21
N ASP A 327 4.39 3.29 -7.77
CA ASP A 327 4.42 3.53 -9.21
C ASP A 327 5.75 4.16 -9.62
N GLU A 328 6.38 3.57 -10.64
CA GLU A 328 7.70 3.95 -11.17
C GLU A 328 8.72 4.17 -10.02
N PRO A 329 9.05 3.13 -9.22
CA PRO A 329 10.00 3.23 -8.11
C PRO A 329 11.39 3.75 -8.55
N GLU A 330 11.76 3.49 -9.80
CA GLU A 330 13.03 3.88 -10.43
C GLU A 330 13.08 5.32 -10.96
N ALA A 331 11.95 6.04 -10.98
CA ALA A 331 11.88 7.37 -11.56
C ALA A 331 12.93 8.30 -10.93
N HIS A 332 13.74 8.93 -11.80
CA HIS A 332 14.85 9.83 -11.44
C HIS A 332 16.02 9.19 -10.67
N LEU A 333 16.09 7.85 -10.56
CA LEU A 333 17.19 7.15 -9.90
C LEU A 333 18.24 6.68 -10.90
N HIS A 334 19.52 6.89 -10.54
CA HIS A 334 20.63 6.23 -11.22
C HIS A 334 20.60 4.72 -10.99
N GLU A 335 21.24 3.96 -11.88
CA GLU A 335 21.14 2.50 -11.92
C GLU A 335 21.52 1.82 -10.59
N ASP A 336 22.61 2.24 -9.96
CA ASP A 336 23.06 1.67 -8.67
C ASP A 336 22.01 1.90 -7.56
N TRP A 337 21.31 3.03 -7.61
CA TRP A 337 20.27 3.38 -6.63
C TRP A 337 19.01 2.56 -6.85
N GLN A 338 18.67 2.22 -8.10
CA GLN A 338 17.56 1.31 -8.40
C GLN A 338 17.82 -0.09 -7.82
N GLN A 339 19.04 -0.61 -7.96
CA GLN A 339 19.44 -1.90 -7.41
C GLN A 339 19.39 -1.90 -5.87
N ARG A 340 19.93 -0.83 -5.26
CA ARG A 340 19.88 -0.63 -3.81
C ARG A 340 18.44 -0.56 -3.31
N LEU A 341 17.58 0.25 -3.95
CA LEU A 341 16.16 0.37 -3.60
C LEU A 341 15.49 -0.99 -3.61
N LEU A 342 15.60 -1.75 -4.70
CA LEU A 342 14.96 -3.05 -4.82
C LEU A 342 15.49 -4.04 -3.78
N SER A 343 16.80 -4.09 -3.53
CA SER A 343 17.37 -4.93 -2.47
C SER A 343 16.85 -4.56 -1.08
N ARG A 344 16.66 -3.26 -0.79
CA ARG A 344 16.13 -2.79 0.49
C ARG A 344 14.65 -3.15 0.65
N LEU A 345 13.83 -2.93 -0.38
CA LEU A 345 12.41 -3.29 -0.34
C LEU A 345 12.23 -4.81 -0.17
N LYS A 346 13.01 -5.64 -0.87
CA LYS A 346 12.99 -7.11 -0.69
C LYS A 346 13.33 -7.49 0.74
N LYS A 347 14.39 -6.89 1.31
CA LYS A 347 14.79 -7.11 2.70
C LYS A 347 13.69 -6.72 3.69
N MET A 348 13.03 -5.58 3.49
CA MET A 348 11.89 -5.17 4.33
C MET A 348 10.74 -6.16 4.26
N ALA A 349 10.37 -6.63 3.06
CA ALA A 349 9.33 -7.64 2.89
C ALA A 349 9.67 -8.97 3.59
N GLN A 350 10.95 -9.34 3.66
CA GLN A 350 11.43 -10.52 4.39
C GLN A 350 11.36 -10.35 5.91
N GLU A 351 11.81 -9.19 6.41
CA GLU A 351 11.85 -8.89 7.85
C GLU A 351 10.44 -8.72 8.44
N GLN A 352 9.50 -8.21 7.64
CA GLN A 352 8.13 -7.94 8.03
C GLN A 352 7.16 -9.04 7.59
N PHE A 353 7.64 -10.21 7.16
CA PHE A 353 6.79 -11.30 6.71
C PHE A 353 5.93 -11.86 7.88
N PRO A 354 4.62 -12.12 7.68
CA PRO A 354 3.83 -11.99 6.44
C PRO A 354 3.13 -10.62 6.27
N GLY A 355 3.38 -9.68 7.17
CA GLY A 355 2.66 -8.42 7.33
C GLY A 355 2.95 -7.30 6.32
N LEU A 356 3.99 -7.40 5.50
CA LEU A 356 4.29 -6.41 4.45
C LEU A 356 4.22 -7.02 3.05
N THR A 357 3.25 -6.58 2.25
CA THR A 357 3.20 -6.87 0.81
C THR A 357 3.64 -5.64 0.01
N ILE A 358 4.57 -5.82 -0.93
CA ILE A 358 5.05 -4.74 -1.80
C ILE A 358 4.64 -5.02 -3.24
N ILE A 359 3.94 -4.08 -3.89
CA ILE A 359 3.54 -4.15 -5.28
C ILE A 359 4.17 -2.97 -6.04
N LEU A 360 5.02 -3.28 -7.01
CA LEU A 360 5.73 -2.30 -7.82
C LEU A 360 5.15 -2.25 -9.23
N ALA A 361 4.91 -1.05 -9.76
CA ALA A 361 4.62 -0.83 -11.17
C ALA A 361 5.85 -0.21 -11.86
N THR A 362 6.33 -0.86 -12.92
CA THR A 362 7.54 -0.42 -13.64
C THR A 362 7.43 -0.75 -15.13
N HIS A 363 8.12 0.03 -15.96
CA HIS A 363 8.37 -0.30 -17.37
C HIS A 363 9.83 -0.76 -17.62
N SER A 364 10.66 -0.82 -16.57
CA SER A 364 12.08 -1.14 -16.63
C SER A 364 12.31 -2.65 -16.64
N SER A 365 12.79 -3.16 -17.77
CA SER A 365 13.21 -4.57 -17.89
C SER A 365 14.39 -4.91 -16.96
N LYS A 366 15.20 -3.90 -16.57
CA LYS A 366 16.31 -4.09 -15.63
C LYS A 366 15.80 -4.42 -14.22
N MET A 367 14.72 -3.78 -13.78
CA MET A 367 14.07 -4.12 -12.50
C MET A 367 13.53 -5.55 -12.52
N MET A 368 12.94 -5.98 -13.63
CA MET A 368 12.51 -7.37 -13.80
C MET A 368 13.66 -8.37 -13.69
N THR A 369 14.81 -8.09 -14.34
CA THR A 369 15.99 -8.97 -14.20
C THR A 369 16.48 -9.01 -12.75
N THR A 370 16.47 -7.86 -12.07
CA THR A 370 16.96 -7.73 -10.68
C THR A 370 16.06 -8.40 -9.66
N LEU A 371 14.74 -8.45 -9.92
CA LEU A 371 13.80 -9.19 -9.10
C LEU A 371 14.24 -10.64 -8.92
N ALA A 372 14.88 -11.21 -9.96
CA ALA A 372 15.38 -12.57 -10.01
C ALA A 372 14.26 -13.54 -9.57
N LEU A 373 13.15 -13.53 -10.32
CA LEU A 373 11.91 -14.23 -9.96
C LEU A 373 12.14 -15.68 -9.53
N GLU A 374 13.00 -16.39 -10.27
CA GLU A 374 13.34 -17.80 -10.07
C GLU A 374 14.17 -18.09 -8.81
N LYS A 375 14.81 -17.09 -8.21
CA LYS A 375 15.68 -17.28 -7.05
C LYS A 375 14.82 -17.45 -5.79
N GLU A 376 14.86 -18.59 -5.14
CA GLU A 376 14.21 -18.74 -3.84
C GLU A 376 14.96 -17.93 -2.77
N GLU A 377 14.21 -17.18 -1.96
CA GLU A 377 14.72 -16.33 -0.88
C GLU A 377 13.79 -16.51 0.33
N ASP A 378 14.36 -16.70 1.53
CA ASP A 378 13.57 -16.97 2.73
C ASP A 378 12.62 -15.81 3.02
N ASN A 379 11.37 -16.15 3.40
CA ASN A 379 10.29 -15.19 3.68
C ASN A 379 10.00 -14.19 2.52
N LEU A 380 10.34 -14.57 1.28
CA LEU A 380 10.11 -13.75 0.10
C LEU A 380 9.47 -14.56 -1.03
N ARG A 381 8.15 -14.46 -1.13
CA ARG A 381 7.34 -14.98 -2.22
C ARG A 381 7.19 -13.91 -3.30
N LYS A 382 7.74 -14.19 -4.48
CA LYS A 382 7.79 -13.23 -5.59
C LYS A 382 6.80 -13.60 -6.68
N GLY A 383 6.10 -12.60 -7.19
CA GLY A 383 5.21 -12.72 -8.34
C GLY A 383 5.43 -11.61 -9.35
N CYS A 384 4.97 -11.83 -10.58
CA CYS A 384 4.94 -10.78 -11.59
C CYS A 384 3.75 -10.93 -12.54
N ASN A 385 3.30 -9.79 -13.08
CA ASN A 385 2.39 -9.75 -14.22
C ASN A 385 3.14 -9.15 -15.42
N LEU A 386 3.17 -9.87 -16.54
CA LEU A 386 3.83 -9.49 -17.79
C LEU A 386 2.78 -9.32 -18.90
N SER A 387 2.53 -8.08 -19.34
CA SER A 387 1.46 -7.81 -20.31
C SER A 387 1.92 -7.56 -21.76
N ASP A 388 3.17 -7.89 -22.12
CA ASP A 388 3.81 -7.47 -23.38
C ASP A 388 4.20 -8.57 -24.39
N SER A 389 3.79 -9.83 -24.20
CA SER A 389 4.01 -10.84 -25.24
C SER A 389 2.93 -11.91 -25.27
N VAL A 390 2.36 -12.10 -26.47
CA VAL A 390 1.81 -13.37 -26.95
C VAL A 390 2.77 -14.49 -26.53
N GLU A 391 2.28 -15.44 -25.73
CA GLU A 391 3.02 -16.60 -25.21
C GLU A 391 4.25 -16.31 -24.33
N VAL A 392 4.02 -16.04 -23.04
CA VAL A 392 4.85 -16.65 -21.98
C VAL A 392 3.91 -17.17 -20.90
N LYS A 393 3.58 -18.47 -20.97
CA LYS A 393 3.17 -19.21 -19.77
C LYS A 393 4.34 -19.09 -18.81
N ALA A 394 4.10 -18.45 -17.67
CA ALA A 394 5.10 -18.31 -16.62
C ALA A 394 5.76 -19.67 -16.36
N ASN A 395 7.04 -19.77 -16.71
CA ASN A 395 7.85 -20.95 -16.41
C ASN A 395 8.27 -20.79 -14.97
N PHE A 396 7.56 -21.47 -14.11
CA PHE A 396 7.82 -21.48 -12.70
C PHE A 396 8.66 -22.70 -12.30
N PRO A 397 9.56 -22.58 -11.30
CA PRO A 397 10.38 -23.69 -10.87
C PRO A 397 9.53 -24.74 -10.14
N ARG A 398 9.86 -26.02 -10.34
CA ARG A 398 9.12 -27.15 -9.76
C ARG A 398 9.39 -27.27 -8.25
N PRO A 399 8.37 -27.58 -7.43
CA PRO A 399 8.54 -27.69 -5.99
C PRO A 399 9.38 -28.92 -5.62
N LYS A 400 10.25 -28.76 -4.62
CA LYS A 400 10.73 -29.88 -3.78
C LYS A 400 10.03 -29.80 -2.43
N GLU A 401 9.67 -30.96 -1.88
CA GLU A 401 9.13 -31.10 -0.52
C GLU A 401 10.00 -30.33 0.49
N ARG A 402 9.39 -29.40 1.24
CA ARG A 402 10.07 -28.66 2.30
C ARG A 402 9.58 -29.12 3.68
N VAL A 403 10.56 -29.39 4.53
CA VAL A 403 10.44 -29.74 5.94
C VAL A 403 10.27 -28.45 6.74
N PHE A 404 9.14 -28.30 7.42
CA PHE A 404 8.92 -27.22 8.38
C PHE A 404 9.85 -27.40 9.58
N SER A 405 10.73 -26.42 9.85
CA SER A 405 11.35 -26.25 11.16
C SER A 405 10.70 -25.05 11.84
N ARG A 406 10.16 -25.27 13.05
CA ARG A 406 9.51 -24.24 13.86
C ARG A 406 10.55 -23.20 14.30
N PRO A 407 10.25 -21.88 14.28
CA PRO A 407 11.08 -20.90 14.94
C PRO A 407 10.90 -21.02 16.46
N GLU A 408 12.01 -21.24 17.17
CA GLU A 408 12.06 -21.17 18.63
C GLU A 408 11.91 -19.71 19.12
N GLU A 409 11.20 -19.58 20.24
CA GLU A 409 10.92 -18.37 21.01
C GLU A 409 12.15 -17.45 21.17
N ARG A 410 11.96 -16.16 20.88
CA ARG A 410 12.83 -15.08 21.38
C ARG A 410 12.01 -13.88 21.82
#